data_AF-A0A930H534-F1
#
_entry.id   AF-A0A930H534-F1
#
_cell.length_a   1.000
_cell.length_b   1.000
_cell.length_c   1.000
_cell.angle_alpha   90.00
_cell.angle_beta   90.00
_cell.angle_gamma   90.00
#
_symmetry.space_group_name_H-M   'P 1'
#
loop_
_entity.id
_entity.type
_entity.pdbx_description
1 polymer ?
#
loop_
_entity_poly.entity_id
_entity_poly.type
_entity_poly.pdbx_seq_one_letter_code
_entity_poly.pdbx_strand_id
1 'polypeptide(L)' 'AYPSVEEKAANLLYFMIKDHPYVDGCKRIAASFFLEFLDKNGVLFQNGIKRLSDGALVAITLMIGESKPEEKDVMVK' A
#
# COMPACT_ATOMS: atom_id res chain seq x y z
N ALA A 1 -2.94 6.83 16.38
CA ALA A 1 -4.05 6.54 15.44
C ALA A 1 -3.69 7.10 14.08
N TYR A 2 -4.16 6.50 12.98
CA TYR A 2 -3.92 7.00 11.61
C TYR A 2 -5.06 7.95 11.20
N PRO A 3 -4.81 9.28 11.08
CA PRO A 3 -5.87 10.25 10.84
C PRO A 3 -6.53 10.15 9.46
N SER A 4 -5.80 9.86 8.38
CA SER A 4 -6.38 9.80 7.02
C SER A 4 -6.62 8.38 6.50
N VAL A 5 -7.42 8.26 5.43
CA VAL A 5 -7.61 6.98 4.71
C VAL A 5 -6.30 6.57 4.04
N GLU A 6 -5.58 7.54 3.49
CA GLU A 6 -4.30 7.36 2.82
C GLU A 6 -3.23 6.82 3.78
N GLU A 7 -3.13 7.36 4.99
CA GLU A 7 -2.17 6.87 6.00
C GLU A 7 -2.53 5.46 6.47
N LYS A 8 -3.83 5.15 6.63
CA LYS A 8 -4.28 3.79 6.93
C LYS A 8 -3.90 2.83 5.82
N ALA A 9 -4.11 3.22 4.57
CA ALA A 9 -3.78 2.40 3.40
C ALA A 9 -2.27 2.19 3.28
N ALA A 10 -1.47 3.24 3.46
CA ALA A 10 -0.01 3.17 3.39
C ALA A 10 0.57 2.26 4.48
N ASN A 11 0.06 2.37 5.72
CA ASN A 11 0.48 1.50 6.81
C ASN A 11 0.01 0.04 6.61
N LEU A 12 -1.20 -0.18 6.09
CA LEU A 12 -1.67 -1.52 5.71
C LEU A 12 -0.71 -2.16 4.71
N LEU A 13 -0.38 -1.45 3.62
CA LEU A 13 0.54 -1.94 2.59
C LEU A 13 1.93 -2.22 3.19
N TYR A 14 2.44 -1.32 4.03
CA TYR A 14 3.74 -1.49 4.70
C TYR A 14 3.81 -2.77 5.52
N PHE A 15 2.88 -2.96 6.46
CA PHE A 15 2.88 -4.12 7.35
C PHE A 15 2.64 -5.43 6.61
N MET A 16 1.72 -5.45 5.64
CA MET A 16 1.47 -6.66 4.86
C MET A 16 2.69 -7.11 4.04
N ILE A 17 3.54 -6.17 3.63
CA ILE A 17 4.80 -6.50 2.93
C ILE A 17 5.89 -6.90 3.92
N LYS A 18 6.07 -6.16 5.02
CA LYS A 18 7.18 -6.35 5.97
C LYS A 18 6.99 -7.50 6.93
N ASP A 19 5.78 -7.73 7.39
CA ASP A 19 5.50 -8.77 8.39
C ASP A 19 5.43 -10.16 7.75
N HIS A 20 5.50 -10.22 6.41
CA HIS A 20 5.44 -11.45 5.62
C HIS A 20 4.39 -12.46 6.13
N PRO A 21 3.11 -12.06 6.27
CA PRO A 21 2.10 -12.89 6.94
C PRO A 21 1.71 -14.16 6.16
N TYR A 22 2.15 -14.29 4.90
CA TYR A 22 1.87 -15.43 4.03
C TYR A 22 3.16 -16.12 3.58
N VAL A 23 3.08 -17.42 3.31
CA VAL A 23 4.22 -18.25 2.88
C VAL A 23 4.84 -17.77 1.56
N ASP A 24 4.02 -17.33 0.61
CA ASP A 24 4.45 -16.66 -0.62
C ASP A 24 3.37 -15.63 -1.02
N GLY A 25 3.74 -14.70 -1.90
CA GLY A 25 2.82 -13.79 -2.54
C GLY A 25 2.48 -12.58 -1.70
N CYS A 26 3.14 -12.35 -0.56
CA CYS A 26 2.88 -11.21 0.33
C CYS A 26 2.76 -9.88 -0.42
N LYS A 27 3.69 -9.59 -1.35
CA LYS A 27 3.66 -8.36 -2.16
C LYS A 27 2.41 -8.25 -3.06
N ARG A 28 2.02 -9.35 -3.71
CA ARG A 28 0.84 -9.41 -4.61
C ARG A 28 -0.46 -9.29 -3.82
N ILE A 29 -0.53 -9.97 -2.68
CA ILE A 29 -1.68 -9.95 -1.78
C ILE A 29 -1.82 -8.56 -1.14
N ALA A 30 -0.72 -7.96 -0.67
CA ALA A 30 -0.70 -6.62 -0.11
C ALA A 30 -1.15 -5.55 -1.11
N ALA A 31 -0.65 -5.60 -2.35
CA ALA A 31 -1.09 -4.70 -3.42
C ALA A 31 -2.59 -4.84 -3.73
N SER A 32 -3.11 -6.08 -3.70
CA SER A 32 -4.54 -6.35 -3.90
C SER A 32 -5.40 -5.77 -2.77
N PHE A 33 -5.02 -6.01 -1.51
CA PHE A 33 -5.72 -5.43 -0.36
C PHE A 33 -5.63 -3.91 -0.31
N PHE A 34 -4.49 -3.34 -0.70
CA PHE A 34 -4.32 -1.89 -0.78
C PHE A 34 -5.29 -1.26 -1.79
N LEU A 35 -5.40 -1.82 -2.99
CA LEU A 35 -6.37 -1.36 -4.00
C LEU A 35 -7.82 -1.51 -3.51
N GLU A 36 -8.18 -2.67 -2.96
CA GLU A 36 -9.52 -2.92 -2.41
C GLU A 36 -9.85 -1.95 -1.26
N PHE A 37 -8.87 -1.67 -0.39
CA PHE A 37 -9.05 -0.71 0.70
C PHE A 37 -9.32 0.70 0.16
N LEU A 38 -8.56 1.15 -0.84
CA LEU A 38 -8.78 2.47 -1.46
C LEU A 38 -10.13 2.54 -2.17
N ASP A 39 -10.56 1.46 -2.82
CA ASP A 39 -11.85 1.39 -3.53
C ASP A 39 -13.03 1.43 -2.55
N LYS A 40 -12.99 0.62 -1.49
CA LYS A 40 -14.03 0.62 -0.44
C LYS A 40 -14.16 1.94 0.30
N ASN A 41 -13.10 2.73 0.36
CA ASN A 41 -13.12 4.07 0.95
C ASN A 41 -13.44 5.18 -0.07
N GLY A 42 -13.71 4.84 -1.34
CA GLY A 42 -14.07 5.80 -2.38
C GLY A 42 -12.94 6.73 -2.81
N VAL A 43 -11.69 6.37 -2.51
CA VAL A 43 -10.51 7.21 -2.80
C VAL A 43 -9.66 6.68 -3.94
N LEU A 44 -9.93 5.49 -4.48
CA LEU A 44 -9.17 4.92 -5.61
C LEU A 44 -9.44 5.66 -6.93
N PHE A 45 -10.67 6.15 -7.12
CA PHE A 45 -11.11 6.81 -8.35
C PHE A 45 -11.45 8.27 -8.10
N GLN A 46 -11.14 9.12 -9.08
CA GLN A 46 -11.55 10.51 -9.13
C GLN A 46 -12.11 10.81 -10.52
N ASN A 47 -13.37 11.23 -10.59
CA ASN A 47 -14.08 11.48 -11.86
C ASN A 47 -14.04 10.27 -12.82
N GLY A 48 -14.13 9.05 -12.29
CA GLY A 48 -14.04 7.81 -13.07
C GLY A 48 -12.63 7.40 -13.50
N ILE A 49 -11.61 8.19 -13.16
CA ILE A 49 -10.20 7.91 -13.48
C ILE A 49 -9.51 7.33 -12.24
N LYS A 50 -8.81 6.20 -12.41
CA LYS A 50 -8.00 5.59 -11.35
C LYS A 50 -6.86 6.54 -10.97
N ARG A 51 -6.76 6.92 -9.70
CA ARG A 51 -5.75 7.87 -9.19
C ARG A 51 -4.35 7.28 -9.12
N LEU A 52 -4.24 5.95 -9.08
CA LEU A 52 -2.98 5.22 -8.95
C LEU A 52 -2.71 4.42 -10.22
N SER A 53 -1.58 4.69 -10.89
CA SER A 53 -1.14 3.88 -12.02
C SER A 53 -0.58 2.53 -11.55
N ASP A 54 -0.66 1.52 -12.41
CA ASP A 54 -0.14 0.19 -12.08
C ASP A 54 1.39 0.21 -11.87
N GLY A 55 2.10 1.05 -12.64
CA GLY A 55 3.54 1.27 -12.45
C GLY A 55 3.87 1.89 -11.08
N ALA A 56 3.08 2.87 -10.62
CA ALA A 56 3.28 3.47 -9.29
C ALA A 56 3.02 2.44 -8.18
N LEU A 57 1.98 1.62 -8.31
CA LEU A 57 1.70 0.55 -7.35
C LEU A 57 2.86 -0.45 -7.25
N VAL A 58 3.40 -0.88 -8.39
CA VAL A 58 4.57 -1.77 -8.43
C VAL A 58 5.78 -1.11 -7.76
N ALA A 59 6.08 0.14 -8.12
CA ALA A 59 7.21 0.87 -7.55
C ALA A 59 7.12 0.98 -6.03
N ILE A 60 5.98 1.41 -5.48
CA ILE A 60 5.77 1.55 -4.04
C ILE A 60 5.90 0.20 -3.34
N THR A 61 5.31 -0.86 -3.90
CA THR A 61 5.38 -2.22 -3.34
C THR A 61 6.84 -2.72 -3.27
N LEU A 62 7.65 -2.44 -4.29
CA LEU A 62 9.07 -2.82 -4.31
C LEU A 62 9.89 -1.98 -3.33
N MET A 63 9.73 -0.66 -3.34
CA MET A 63 10.41 0.25 -2.41
C MET A 63 10.12 -0.11 -0.95
N ILE A 64 8.86 -0.44 -0.61
CA ILE A 64 8.52 -0.92 0.74
C ILE A 64 9.26 -2.22 1.01
N GLY A 65 9.23 -3.18 0.09
CA GLY A 65 9.94 -4.45 0.25
C GLY A 65 11.43 -4.28 0.54
N GLU A 66 12.09 -3.38 -0.17
CA GLU A 66 13.55 -3.14 -0.11
C GLU A 66 13.97 -2.18 1.01
N SER A 67 13.06 -1.36 1.53
CA SER A 67 13.35 -0.40 2.62
C SER A 67 13.86 -1.07 3.89
N LYS A 68 14.60 -0.34 4.71
CA LYS A 68 14.93 -0.77 6.07
C LYS A 68 13.79 -0.44 7.05
N PRO A 69 13.67 -1.13 8.19
CA PRO A 69 12.63 -0.83 9.18
C PRO A 69 12.64 0.64 9.66
N GLU A 70 13.82 1.27 9.73
CA GLU A 70 13.98 2.67 10.16
C GLU A 70 13.40 3.67 9.14
N GLU A 71 13.24 3.25 7.88
CA GLU A 71 12.70 4.08 6.80
C GLU A 71 11.17 4.05 6.73
N LYS A 72 10.50 3.36 7.66
CA LYS A 72 9.03 3.23 7.69
C LYS A 72 8.32 4.56 7.50
N ASP A 73 8.71 5.58 8.26
CA ASP A 73 8.04 6.88 8.23
C ASP A 73 8.19 7.59 6.89
N VAL A 74 9.26 7.31 6.14
CA VAL A 74 9.45 7.82 4.77
C VAL A 74 8.57 7.05 3.79
N MET A 75 8.36 5.75 4.02
CA MET A 75 7.57 4.90 3.13
C MET A 75 6.06 5.07 3.26
N VAL A 76 5.56 5.54 4.41
CA VAL A 76 4.12 5.62 4.70
C VAL A 76 3.55 7.05 4.75
N LYS A 77 4.34 8.06 4.39
CA LYS A 77 3.95 9.48 4.39
C LYS A 77 3.93 10.09 2.99
#